data_AF-A0A367GJC8-F1
#
_entry.id   AF-A0A367GJC8-F1
#
_cell.length_a   1.000
_cell.length_b   1.000
_cell.length_c   1.000
_cell.angle_alpha   90.00
_cell.angle_beta   90.00
_cell.angle_gamma   90.00
#
_symmetry.space_group_name_H-M   'P 1'
#
loop_
_entity.id
_entity.type
_entity.pdbx_description
1 polymer ?
#
loop_
_entity_poly.entity_id
_entity_poly.type
_entity_poly.pdbx_seq_one_letter_code
_entity_poly.pdbx_strand_id
1 'polypeptide(L)' 'MSHAQAKVAVVYHSGYGHTAVLAEKVAEGVRESGAEAVLLKVESAGQDFDPLLDAITEADAV' A
#
# COMPACT_ATOMS: atom_id res chain seq x y z
N MET A 1 9.79 24.40 -7.75
CA MET A 1 9.71 23.69 -6.46
C MET A 1 9.58 22.22 -6.78
N SER A 2 10.44 21.36 -6.24
CA SER A 2 10.16 19.92 -6.28
C SER A 2 8.92 19.71 -5.41
N HIS A 3 7.83 19.21 -6.00
CA HIS A 3 6.78 18.61 -5.21
C HIS A 3 7.37 17.32 -4.62
N ALA A 4 7.15 17.06 -3.33
CA ALA A 4 7.44 15.75 -2.76
C ALA A 4 6.59 14.72 -3.51
N GLN A 5 7.14 13.54 -3.81
CA GLN A 5 6.34 12.47 -4.41
C GLN A 5 5.25 12.06 -3.42
N ALA A 6 4.00 11.99 -3.89
CA ALA A 6 2.90 11.51 -3.07
C ALA A 6 3.13 10.04 -2.70
N LYS A 7 2.84 9.67 -1.45
CA LYS A 7 2.96 8.30 -0.94
C LYS A 7 1.57 7.66 -0.84
N VAL A 8 1.37 6.56 -1.53
CA VAL A 8 0.09 5.84 -1.60
C VAL A 8 0.24 4.46 -0.95
N ALA A 9 -0.57 4.20 0.08
CA ALA A 9 -0.63 2.91 0.75
C ALA A 9 -1.63 1.99 0.06
N VAL A 10 -1.15 0.90 -0.54
CA VAL A 10 -1.99 -0.17 -1.11
C VAL A 10 -2.19 -1.23 -0.05
N VAL A 11 -3.31 -1.15 0.67
CA VAL A 11 -3.68 -2.09 1.74
C VAL A 11 -4.48 -3.24 1.16
N TYR A 12 -4.06 -4.48 1.41
CA TYR A 12 -4.75 -5.65 0.86
C TYR A 12 -4.66 -6.89 1.76
N HIS A 13 -5.64 -7.77 1.66
CA HIS A 13 -5.57 -9.13 2.19
C HIS A 13 -5.54 -10.14 1.04
N SER A 14 -4.73 -11.19 1.16
CA SER A 14 -4.65 -12.25 0.17
C SER A 14 -4.17 -13.56 0.79
N GLY A 15 -5.07 -14.55 0.87
CA GLY A 15 -4.72 -15.90 1.34
C GLY A 15 -4.13 -16.80 0.24
N TYR A 16 -4.62 -16.67 -0.99
CA TYR A 16 -4.22 -17.51 -2.14
C TYR A 16 -3.36 -16.79 -3.19
N GLY A 17 -3.12 -15.48 -3.05
CA GLY A 17 -2.26 -14.71 -3.95
C GLY A 17 -2.99 -13.91 -5.03
N HIS A 18 -4.24 -14.23 -5.38
CA HIS A 18 -4.96 -13.50 -6.45
C HIS A 18 -5.06 -11.99 -6.21
N THR A 19 -5.42 -11.56 -4.99
CA THR A 19 -5.48 -10.13 -4.65
C THR A 19 -4.09 -9.51 -4.58
N ALA A 20 -3.05 -10.29 -4.25
CA ALA A 20 -1.67 -9.79 -4.23
C ALA A 20 -1.22 -9.36 -5.63
N VAL A 21 -1.56 -10.14 -6.66
CA VAL A 21 -1.30 -9.78 -8.07
C VAL A 21 -1.99 -8.46 -8.44
N LEU A 22 -3.23 -8.26 -8.00
CA LEU A 22 -3.93 -6.99 -8.24
C LEU A 22 -3.29 -5.82 -7.49
N ALA A 23 -2.91 -6.02 -6.22
CA ALA A 23 -2.23 -5.01 -5.41
C ALA A 23 -0.89 -4.60 -6.04
N GLU A 24 -0.12 -5.56 -6.57
CA GLU A 24 1.11 -5.29 -7.31
C GLU A 24 0.86 -4.44 -8.56
N LYS A 25 -0.22 -4.72 -9.32
CA LYS A 25 -0.60 -3.92 -10.49
C LYS A 25 -1.08 -2.50 -10.13
N VAL A 26 -1.78 -2.34 -9.02
CA VAL A 26 -2.10 -1.00 -8.49
C VAL A 26 -0.82 -0.25 -8.12
N ALA A 27 0.09 -0.90 -7.40
CA ALA A 27 1.37 -0.30 -7.00
C ALA A 27 2.26 0.04 -8.21
N GLU A 28 2.22 -0.75 -9.28
CA GLU A 28 2.85 -0.44 -10.57
C GLU A 28 2.28 0.87 -11.14
N GLY A 29 0.95 0.99 -11.27
CA GLY A 29 0.31 2.21 -11.77
C GLY A 29 0.58 3.46 -10.91
N VAL A 30 0.63 3.31 -9.59
CA VAL A 30 1.05 4.41 -8.68
C VAL A 30 2.47 4.87 -9.01
N ARG A 31 3.42 3.93 -9.16
CA ARG A 31 4.81 4.26 -9.50
C ARG A 31 4.94 4.88 -10.88
N GLU A 32 4.18 4.40 -11.86
CA GLU A 32 4.12 5.00 -13.21
C GLU A 32 3.61 6.44 -13.20
N SER A 33 2.73 6.79 -12.25
CA SER A 33 2.27 8.17 -12.07
C SER A 33 3.32 9.11 -11.45
N GLY A 34 4.47 8.59 -11.03
CA GLY A 34 5.51 9.35 -10.33
C GLY A 34 5.24 9.53 -8.83
N ALA A 35 4.46 8.63 -8.23
CA ALA A 35 4.20 8.54 -6.79
C ALA A 35 4.89 7.31 -6.18
N GLU A 36 5.09 7.33 -4.86
CA GLU A 36 5.59 6.18 -4.09
C GLU A 36 4.43 5.24 -3.75
N ALA A 37 4.61 3.94 -3.97
CA ALA A 37 3.64 2.91 -3.59
C ALA A 37 4.16 2.04 -2.45
N VAL A 38 3.41 1.97 -1.35
CA VAL A 38 3.68 1.10 -0.19
C VAL A 38 2.66 -0.02 -0.15
N LEU A 39 3.12 -1.27 -0.30
CA LEU A 39 2.26 -2.45 -0.20
C LEU A 39 2.13 -2.91 1.25
N LEU A 40 0.91 -2.91 1.78
CA LEU A 40 0.62 -3.27 3.17
C LEU A 40 -0.32 -4.48 3.20
N LYS A 41 0.25 -5.66 3.44
CA LYS A 41 -0.52 -6.91 3.50
C LYS A 41 -1.12 -7.10 4.89
N VAL A 42 -2.42 -7.34 4.94
CA VAL A 42 -3.13 -7.84 6.12
C VAL A 42 -3.02 -9.37 6.13
N GLU A 43 -2.27 -9.93 7.08
CA GLU A 43 -2.04 -11.38 7.19
C GLU A 43 -3.24 -12.10 7.80
N SER A 44 -3.82 -11.55 8.87
CA SER A 44 -4.98 -12.14 9.52
C SER A 44 -5.79 -11.11 10.33
N ALA A 45 -7.00 -11.48 10.76
CA ALA A 45 -7.84 -10.63 11.60
C ALA A 45 -7.29 -10.42 13.03
N GLY A 46 -6.37 -11.27 13.49
CA GLY A 46 -5.79 -11.21 14.83
C GLY A 46 -4.36 -10.68 14.88
N GLN A 47 -3.84 -10.16 13.77
CA GLN A 47 -2.49 -9.59 13.73
C GLN A 47 -2.43 -8.28 14.53
N ASP A 48 -1.20 -7.88 14.90
CA ASP A 48 -0.95 -6.52 15.34
C ASP A 48 -1.11 -5.55 14.16
N PHE A 49 -2.00 -4.57 14.30
CA PHE A 49 -2.30 -3.60 13.26
C PHE A 49 -1.50 -2.30 13.42
N ASP A 50 -0.84 -2.06 14.55
CA ASP A 50 -0.16 -0.79 14.82
C ASP A 50 0.86 -0.45 13.72
N PRO A 51 1.75 -1.36 13.27
CA PRO A 51 2.69 -1.05 12.19
C PRO A 51 2.00 -0.73 10.85
N LEU A 52 0.84 -1.35 10.58
CA LEU A 52 0.06 -1.09 9.37
C LEU A 52 -0.60 0.28 9.43
N LEU A 53 -1.21 0.61 10.59
CA LEU A 53 -1.89 1.88 10.82
C LEU A 53 -0.90 3.05 10.84
N ASP A 54 0.30 2.87 11.38
CA ASP A 54 1.39 3.85 11.32
C ASP A 54 1.76 4.12 9.85
N ALA A 55 1.98 3.07 9.06
CA ALA A 55 2.32 3.22 7.64
C ALA A 55 1.20 3.87 6.81
N ILE A 56 -0.07 3.59 7.13
CA ILE A 56 -1.25 4.22 6.52
C ILE A 56 -1.33 5.70 6.90
N THR A 57 -1.05 6.05 8.16
CA THR A 57 -1.10 7.43 8.67
C THR A 57 -0.05 8.32 7.99
N GLU A 58 1.12 7.76 7.68
CA GLU A 58 2.19 8.44 6.95
C GLU A 58 1.96 8.54 5.43
N ALA A 59 0.90 7.93 4.89
CA ALA A 59 0.58 7.99 3.48
C ALA A 59 -0.35 9.17 3.17
N ASP A 60 -0.18 9.76 1.99
CA ASP A 60 -1.05 10.83 1.49
C ASP A 60 -2.40 10.29 0.97
N ALA A 61 -2.46 9.00 0.63
CA ALA A 61 -3.66 8.32 0.14
C ALA A 61 -3.63 6.81 0.43
N VAL A 62 -4.82 6.20 0.41
CA VAL A 62 -5.08 4.75 0.54
C VAL A 62 -6.01 4.28 -0.59
#